data_AF-A0AAE0DIY4-F1
#
_entry.id   AF-A0AAE0DIY4-F1
#
_cell.length_a   1.000
_cell.length_b   1.000
_cell.length_c   1.000
_cell.angle_alpha   90.00
_cell.angle_beta   90.00
_cell.angle_gamma   90.00
#
_symmetry.space_group_name_H-M   'P 1'
#
loop_
_entity.id
_entity.type
_entity.pdbx_description
1 polymer ?
#
loop_
_entity_poly.entity_id
_entity_poly.type
_entity_poly.pdbx_seq_one_letter_code
_entity_poly.pdbx_strand_id
1 'polypeptide(L)'
;MNCPLPGTFKDAIKVTRKLRSAFGVSYIWIDALCVIQDSVEDWQQESSAMGDTYRSSFCNLAACVGPDSYSGLFQDYDPFSSHTCVVRAAMGDSAQAFYEIENHETLHTDVESSYLESRAWVVQEILLAPRILYFTPHRLIWECGSLGASEKAPNEMLLGSPRKRRWFGGPALLTRTVNEQEHPDYWLYRIWMNTVNDYTGRNLTRSEDKLVAISGLAKQVHTSFAIPDEYVVGLWKRNLLLHMQWRLRYGHQTIRPKPYRAPSWSWASVDGTIYNHRTNQEAVENCSAMVDILKMDITHLTDDIFGQVKSAELLIKGSLLEIELEFQAQSRHQLVTTAHLQWRRETFTKIGEDVIDLDFATSADSAPTSTYCMPFIREKYGESPETLVSLLLERVPGSPGMYQRFGGCDLVRGIRHVLGMARFRELSKDEYIKSHGNGMYTIVIV
;
A
#
# COMPACT_ATOMS: atom_id res chain seq x y z
N MET A 1 29.88 9.76 26.53
CA MET A 1 28.67 10.25 27.21
C MET A 1 27.75 9.04 27.41
N ASN A 2 27.40 8.68 28.64
CA ASN A 2 26.46 7.58 28.89
C ASN A 2 25.04 8.09 28.68
N CYS A 3 24.49 7.91 27.48
CA CYS A 3 23.07 8.14 27.25
C CYS A 3 22.29 7.08 28.05
N PRO A 4 21.39 7.45 28.97
CA PRO A 4 20.61 6.48 29.72
C PRO A 4 19.70 5.70 28.79
N LEU A 5 19.60 4.38 28.99
CA LEU A 5 18.72 3.51 28.18
C LEU A 5 17.27 4.05 28.21
N PRO A 6 16.59 4.17 27.05
CA PRO A 6 15.22 4.68 26.97
C PRO A 6 14.23 3.92 27.86
N GLY A 7 13.16 4.61 28.29
CA GLY A 7 12.14 4.06 29.21
C GLY A 7 11.49 2.79 28.68
N THR A 8 11.06 2.81 27.42
CA THR A 8 10.42 1.67 26.74
C THR A 8 11.35 0.46 26.70
N PHE A 9 12.66 0.67 26.49
CA PHE A 9 13.63 -0.43 26.43
C PHE A 9 13.84 -1.06 27.81
N LYS A 10 13.92 -0.23 28.86
CA LYS A 10 14.02 -0.72 30.25
C LYS A 10 12.81 -1.58 30.62
N ASP A 11 11.62 -1.13 30.27
CA ASP A 11 10.39 -1.87 30.55
C ASP A 11 10.27 -3.14 29.71
N ALA A 12 10.63 -3.10 28.43
CA ALA A 12 10.68 -4.27 27.57
C ALA A 12 11.62 -5.36 28.11
N ILE A 13 12.77 -4.97 28.68
CA ILE A 13 13.69 -5.90 29.37
C ILE A 13 13.03 -6.50 30.62
N LYS A 14 12.28 -5.72 31.41
CA LYS A 14 11.55 -6.24 32.58
C LYS A 14 10.50 -7.27 32.14
N VAL A 15 9.73 -6.97 31.10
CA VAL A 15 8.73 -7.88 30.51
C VAL A 15 9.43 -9.17 30.04
N THR A 16 10.53 -9.05 29.30
CA THR A 16 11.31 -10.20 28.82
C THR A 16 11.80 -11.08 29.97
N ARG A 17 12.26 -10.50 31.08
CA ARG A 17 12.64 -11.27 32.28
C ARG A 17 11.47 -12.02 32.91
N LYS A 18 10.27 -11.47 32.88
CA LYS A 18 9.04 -12.17 33.32
C LYS A 18 8.70 -13.31 32.36
N LEU A 19 8.76 -13.06 31.06
CA LEU A 19 8.57 -14.10 30.03
C LEU A 19 9.61 -15.22 30.13
N ARG A 20 10.85 -14.92 30.51
CA ARG A 20 11.88 -15.92 30.80
C ARG A 20 11.42 -16.88 31.90
N SER A 21 10.93 -16.35 33.02
CA SER A 21 10.50 -17.18 34.14
C SER A 21 9.27 -18.03 33.84
N ALA A 22 8.35 -17.55 33.00
CA ALA A 22 7.11 -18.25 32.68
C ALA A 22 7.20 -19.17 31.45
N PHE A 23 7.98 -18.77 30.43
CA PHE A 23 7.99 -19.39 29.10
C PHE A 23 9.39 -19.68 28.56
N GLY A 24 10.46 -19.42 29.31
CA GLY A 24 11.84 -19.66 28.89
C GLY A 24 12.41 -18.66 27.88
N VAL A 25 11.68 -17.60 27.54
CA VAL A 25 12.12 -16.56 26.58
C VAL A 25 13.23 -15.70 27.19
N SER A 26 14.47 -15.90 26.76
CA SER A 26 15.64 -15.27 27.38
C SER A 26 16.23 -14.10 26.58
N TYR A 27 15.77 -13.89 25.34
CA TYR A 27 16.31 -12.90 24.43
C TYR A 27 15.24 -11.88 24.03
N ILE A 28 15.69 -10.66 23.76
CA ILE A 28 14.89 -9.58 23.17
C ILE A 28 15.71 -8.99 22.02
N TRP A 29 15.03 -8.74 20.91
CA TRP A 29 15.59 -8.00 19.79
C TRP A 29 14.99 -6.60 19.78
N ILE A 30 15.85 -5.59 19.69
CA ILE A 30 15.48 -4.17 19.57
C ILE A 30 16.40 -3.62 18.48
N ASP A 31 15.83 -3.16 17.37
CA ASP A 31 16.54 -2.64 16.19
C ASP A 31 17.66 -1.66 16.57
N ALA A 32 17.37 -0.69 17.42
CA ALA A 32 18.32 0.34 17.89
C ALA A 32 19.50 -0.21 18.71
N LEU A 33 19.42 -1.47 19.18
CA LEU A 33 20.48 -2.13 19.94
C LEU A 33 21.14 -3.29 19.19
N CYS A 34 20.40 -3.93 18.28
CA CYS A 34 20.82 -5.15 17.59
C CYS A 34 21.35 -4.88 16.18
N VAL A 35 21.02 -3.73 15.58
CA VAL A 35 21.57 -3.27 14.31
C VAL A 35 22.64 -2.21 14.59
N ILE A 36 23.78 -2.30 13.90
CA ILE A 36 24.89 -1.36 13.99
C ILE A 36 24.48 -0.08 13.25
N GLN A 37 24.12 0.96 14.02
CA GLN A 37 23.53 2.19 13.48
C GLN A 37 24.44 2.96 12.50
N ASP A 38 25.76 2.79 12.61
CA ASP A 38 26.76 3.48 11.78
C ASP A 38 27.32 2.61 10.63
N SER A 39 26.73 1.45 10.35
CA SER A 39 27.13 0.58 9.23
C SER A 39 26.00 0.42 8.22
N VAL A 40 26.26 0.86 6.99
CA VAL A 40 25.33 0.68 5.87
C VAL A 40 25.22 -0.80 5.50
N GLU A 41 26.32 -1.52 5.55
CA GLU A 41 26.39 -2.95 5.23
C GLU A 41 25.57 -3.77 6.23
N ASP A 42 25.73 -3.50 7.53
CA ASP A 42 24.95 -4.16 8.58
C ASP A 42 23.46 -3.79 8.46
N TRP A 43 23.14 -2.52 8.24
CA TRP A 43 21.74 -2.10 8.01
C TRP A 43 21.11 -2.81 6.80
N GLN A 44 21.83 -2.93 5.69
CA GLN A 44 21.32 -3.63 4.50
C GLN A 44 21.05 -5.10 4.79
N GLN A 45 21.95 -5.77 5.51
CA GLN A 45 21.78 -7.15 5.90
C GLN A 45 20.60 -7.32 6.86
N GLU A 46 20.58 -6.57 7.96
CA GLU A 46 19.58 -6.70 9.02
C GLU A 46 18.18 -6.26 8.56
N SER A 47 18.07 -5.17 7.79
CA SER A 47 16.78 -4.71 7.26
C SER A 47 16.14 -5.73 6.30
N SER A 48 16.96 -6.44 5.51
CA SER A 48 16.49 -7.51 4.64
C SER A 48 15.99 -8.75 5.41
N ALA A 49 16.56 -9.01 6.59
CA ALA A 49 16.22 -10.13 7.48
C ALA A 49 15.18 -9.77 8.56
N MET A 50 14.82 -8.49 8.69
CA MET A 50 13.94 -7.98 9.74
C MET A 50 12.56 -8.67 9.73
N GLY A 51 12.04 -8.98 8.54
CA GLY A 51 10.81 -9.74 8.40
C GLY A 51 10.87 -11.13 9.04
N ASP A 52 11.99 -11.84 8.88
CA ASP A 52 12.21 -13.16 9.47
C ASP A 52 12.41 -13.07 10.98
N THR A 53 13.04 -12.00 11.47
CA THR A 53 13.18 -11.71 12.90
C THR A 53 11.80 -11.58 13.56
N TYR A 54 10.90 -10.77 12.99
CA TYR A 54 9.54 -10.65 13.52
C TYR A 54 8.75 -11.94 13.40
N ARG A 55 8.79 -12.60 12.25
CA ARG A 55 8.09 -13.86 12.00
C ARG A 55 8.53 -15.00 12.92
N SER A 56 9.80 -15.05 13.26
CA SER A 56 10.38 -16.13 14.08
C SER A 56 10.40 -15.78 15.58
N SER A 57 9.92 -14.60 15.95
CA SER A 57 9.84 -14.17 17.35
C SER A 57 8.82 -14.97 18.16
N PHE A 58 9.01 -15.04 19.48
CA PHE A 58 7.99 -15.62 20.36
C PHE A 58 6.73 -14.74 20.43
N CYS A 59 6.92 -13.43 20.59
CA CYS A 59 5.90 -12.39 20.67
C CYS A 59 6.56 -11.02 20.50
N ASN A 60 5.90 -10.10 19.81
CA ASN A 60 6.28 -8.69 19.77
C ASN A 60 5.67 -7.92 20.94
N LEU A 61 6.42 -6.98 21.51
CA LEU A 61 5.92 -6.04 22.51
C LEU A 61 5.60 -4.71 21.81
N ALA A 62 4.31 -4.37 21.70
CA ALA A 62 3.87 -3.14 21.05
C ALA A 62 3.62 -2.05 22.10
N ALA A 63 4.42 -0.98 22.05
CA ALA A 63 4.31 0.16 22.94
C ALA A 63 3.33 1.21 22.39
N CYS A 64 2.06 1.14 22.77
CA CYS A 64 1.02 2.06 22.29
C CYS A 64 0.81 3.29 23.19
N VAL A 65 1.54 3.38 24.30
CA VAL A 65 1.35 4.37 25.37
C VAL A 65 1.82 5.79 25.00
N GLY A 66 2.86 5.92 24.18
CA GLY A 66 3.45 7.23 23.90
C GLY A 66 4.13 7.31 22.53
N PRO A 67 4.60 8.52 22.17
CA PRO A 67 5.10 8.81 20.83
C PRO A 67 6.54 8.35 20.59
N ASP A 68 7.26 7.91 21.63
CA ASP A 68 8.69 7.62 21.51
C ASP A 68 9.19 6.51 22.45
N SER A 69 10.47 6.18 22.30
CA SER A 69 11.16 5.17 23.12
C SER A 69 11.35 5.57 24.59
N TYR A 70 11.07 6.81 24.98
CA TYR A 70 11.24 7.30 26.34
C TYR A 70 9.96 7.18 27.17
N SER A 71 8.82 6.99 26.53
CA SER A 71 7.49 6.96 27.13
C SER A 71 7.28 5.78 28.11
N GLY A 72 7.99 4.66 27.92
CA GLY A 72 7.79 3.45 28.72
C GLY A 72 6.70 2.53 28.17
N LEU A 73 6.50 1.38 28.83
CA LEU A 73 5.39 0.46 28.52
C LEU A 73 4.24 0.56 29.52
N PHE A 74 4.52 1.04 30.73
CA PHE A 74 3.55 1.03 31.83
C PHE A 74 3.06 2.45 32.08
N GLN A 75 1.75 2.63 32.17
CA GLN A 75 1.11 3.83 32.68
C GLN A 75 0.25 3.49 33.89
N ASP A 76 0.20 4.42 34.84
CA ASP A 76 -0.78 4.36 35.92
C ASP A 76 -2.15 4.69 35.32
N TYR A 77 -3.09 3.77 35.50
CA TYR A 77 -4.45 3.90 35.02
C TYR A 77 -5.42 3.92 36.19
N ASP A 78 -6.45 4.76 36.11
CA ASP A 78 -7.55 4.73 37.08
C ASP A 78 -8.44 3.51 36.80
N PRO A 79 -8.50 2.49 37.68
CA PRO A 79 -9.34 1.30 37.49
C PRO A 79 -10.83 1.63 37.32
N PHE A 80 -11.22 2.83 37.75
CA PHE A 80 -12.57 3.38 37.64
C PHE A 80 -12.80 4.19 36.35
N SER A 81 -11.83 4.36 35.47
CA SER A 81 -12.07 4.99 34.17
C SER A 81 -12.50 4.00 33.08
N SER A 82 -12.42 2.69 33.35
CA SER A 82 -12.89 1.60 32.48
C SER A 82 -14.25 1.03 32.92
N HIS A 83 -15.05 1.82 33.66
CA HIS A 83 -16.35 1.36 34.13
C HIS A 83 -17.21 0.91 32.95
N THR A 84 -17.51 -0.37 32.94
CA THR A 84 -18.63 -0.90 32.21
C THR A 84 -19.92 -0.56 32.95
N CYS A 85 -20.92 -0.18 32.17
CA CYS A 85 -22.24 0.06 32.71
C CYS A 85 -22.93 -1.30 32.85
N VAL A 86 -23.11 -1.78 34.08
CA VAL A 86 -23.92 -2.97 34.33
C VAL A 86 -25.40 -2.57 34.27
N VAL A 87 -26.10 -3.03 33.24
CA VAL A 87 -27.55 -2.83 33.09
C VAL A 87 -28.29 -4.11 33.42
N ARG A 88 -29.48 -3.98 34.00
CA ARG A 88 -30.41 -5.09 34.15
C ARG A 88 -31.41 -5.03 32.99
N ALA A 89 -31.40 -6.04 32.12
CA ALA A 89 -32.27 -6.07 30.95
C ALA A 89 -32.88 -7.47 30.75
N ALA A 90 -33.89 -7.55 29.88
CA ALA A 90 -34.39 -8.80 29.31
C ALA A 90 -34.13 -8.75 27.81
N MET A 91 -33.62 -9.84 27.23
CA MET A 91 -33.33 -9.92 25.80
C MET A 91 -34.26 -10.98 25.17
N GLY A 92 -35.27 -10.51 24.42
CA GLY A 92 -36.36 -11.37 23.93
C GLY A 92 -37.21 -11.95 25.06
N ASP A 93 -37.59 -13.23 24.94
CA ASP A 93 -38.38 -13.97 25.94
C ASP A 93 -37.53 -14.46 27.15
N SER A 94 -36.28 -14.01 27.27
CA SER A 94 -35.37 -14.44 28.33
C SER A 94 -35.68 -13.76 29.67
N ALA A 95 -35.40 -14.46 30.78
CA ALA A 95 -35.46 -13.88 32.12
C ALA A 95 -34.52 -12.67 32.27
N GLN A 96 -34.84 -11.77 33.20
CA GLN A 96 -33.99 -10.62 33.49
C GLN A 96 -32.60 -11.08 33.93
N ALA A 97 -31.58 -10.54 33.26
CA ALA A 97 -30.18 -10.76 33.56
C ALA A 97 -29.45 -9.41 33.71
N PHE A 98 -28.29 -9.46 34.36
CA PHE A 98 -27.34 -8.35 34.36
C PHE A 98 -26.44 -8.49 33.14
N TYR A 99 -26.34 -7.42 32.36
CA TYR A 99 -25.48 -7.28 31.20
C TYR A 99 -24.46 -6.21 31.47
N GLU A 100 -23.22 -6.52 31.17
CA GLU A 100 -22.14 -5.56 31.20
C GLU A 100 -22.07 -4.85 29.84
N ILE A 101 -22.42 -3.57 29.79
CA ILE A 101 -22.28 -2.75 28.59
C ILE A 101 -20.89 -2.16 28.57
N GLU A 102 -20.13 -2.56 27.55
CA GLU A 102 -18.82 -2.01 27.25
C GLU A 102 -18.87 -1.17 25.98
N ASN A 103 -18.16 -0.03 26.02
CA ASN A 103 -17.84 0.67 24.80
C ASN A 103 -16.74 -0.11 24.06
N HIS A 104 -17.18 -1.07 23.23
CA HIS A 104 -16.32 -1.95 22.44
C HIS A 104 -15.42 -1.18 21.45
N GLU A 105 -15.70 0.11 21.18
CA GLU A 105 -14.87 0.96 20.33
C GLU A 105 -13.55 1.36 21.02
N THR A 106 -13.48 1.37 22.37
CA THR A 106 -12.30 1.86 23.11
C THR A 106 -11.05 0.98 22.98
N LEU A 107 -11.22 -0.34 22.91
CA LEU A 107 -10.11 -1.31 22.76
C LEU A 107 -9.34 -1.11 21.45
N HIS A 108 -10.08 -0.87 20.36
CA HIS A 108 -9.50 -0.64 19.02
C HIS A 108 -8.92 0.75 18.91
N THR A 109 -9.65 1.74 19.44
CA THR A 109 -9.22 3.14 19.41
C THR A 109 -7.84 3.30 20.01
N ASP A 110 -7.52 2.64 21.12
CA ASP A 110 -6.20 2.79 21.76
C ASP A 110 -5.04 2.28 20.91
N VAL A 111 -5.23 1.18 20.18
CA VAL A 111 -4.18 0.66 19.28
C VAL A 111 -4.16 1.50 18.00
N GLU A 112 -5.30 1.62 17.32
CA GLU A 112 -5.43 2.29 16.02
C GLU A 112 -5.05 3.77 16.06
N SER A 113 -5.33 4.46 17.17
CA SER A 113 -4.95 5.87 17.38
C SER A 113 -3.53 6.05 17.95
N SER A 114 -2.85 4.96 18.31
CA SER A 114 -1.51 5.06 18.88
C SER A 114 -0.51 5.62 17.87
N TYR A 115 0.48 6.34 18.38
CA TYR A 115 1.57 6.83 17.54
C TYR A 115 2.32 5.69 16.84
N LEU A 116 2.48 4.54 17.51
CA LEU A 116 3.10 3.35 16.95
C LEU A 116 2.45 2.97 15.61
N GLU A 117 1.12 2.98 15.55
CA GLU A 117 0.40 2.56 14.36
C GLU A 117 0.47 3.54 13.19
N SER A 118 0.88 4.78 13.46
CA SER A 118 1.15 5.75 12.41
C SER A 118 2.42 5.46 11.62
N ARG A 119 3.29 4.54 12.06
CA ARG A 119 4.60 4.27 11.42
C ARG A 119 4.49 3.18 10.35
N ALA A 120 5.04 3.42 9.17
CA ALA A 120 4.96 2.49 8.04
C ALA A 120 5.71 1.18 8.29
N TRP A 121 6.89 1.23 8.94
CA TRP A 121 7.65 0.04 9.34
C TRP A 121 6.84 -0.92 10.23
N VAL A 122 5.97 -0.38 11.10
CA VAL A 122 5.16 -1.15 12.07
C VAL A 122 4.21 -2.13 11.38
N VAL A 123 3.82 -1.89 10.12
CA VAL A 123 2.99 -2.82 9.35
C VAL A 123 3.62 -4.21 9.29
N GLN A 124 4.90 -4.32 8.92
CA GLN A 124 5.54 -5.64 8.86
C GLN A 124 5.78 -6.23 10.26
N GLU A 125 6.10 -5.41 11.26
CA GLU A 125 6.32 -5.85 12.64
C GLU A 125 5.07 -6.52 13.19
N ILE A 126 3.91 -5.92 12.92
CA ILE A 126 2.62 -6.40 13.41
C ILE A 126 2.11 -7.55 12.56
N LEU A 127 2.21 -7.50 11.23
CA LEU A 127 1.59 -8.52 10.39
C LEU A 127 2.42 -9.80 10.32
N LEU A 128 3.74 -9.75 10.53
CA LEU A 128 4.60 -10.93 10.48
C LEU A 128 4.70 -11.67 11.82
N ALA A 129 4.56 -10.99 12.96
CA ALA A 129 4.80 -11.64 14.25
C ALA A 129 3.79 -12.79 14.53
N PRO A 130 4.18 -13.87 15.21
CA PRO A 130 3.21 -14.92 15.59
C PRO A 130 2.22 -14.45 16.67
N ARG A 131 2.69 -13.59 17.57
CA ARG A 131 1.93 -13.04 18.71
C ARG A 131 2.32 -11.58 18.94
N ILE A 132 1.40 -10.79 19.49
CA ILE A 132 1.66 -9.42 19.95
C ILE A 132 1.06 -9.24 21.32
N LEU A 133 1.80 -8.56 22.18
CA LEU A 133 1.32 -7.99 23.42
C LEU A 133 1.33 -6.46 23.28
N TYR A 134 0.15 -5.86 23.19
CA TYR A 134 -0.04 -4.42 23.13
C TYR A 134 -0.14 -3.86 24.55
N PHE A 135 0.75 -2.92 24.83
CA PHE A 135 0.72 -2.07 26.01
C PHE A 135 0.00 -0.79 25.62
N THR A 136 -1.29 -0.71 25.93
CA THR A 136 -2.12 0.47 25.66
C THR A 136 -2.26 1.34 26.91
N PRO A 137 -2.71 2.61 26.78
CA PRO A 137 -2.90 3.48 27.94
C PRO A 137 -3.87 2.92 28.98
N HIS A 138 -4.88 2.17 28.56
CA HIS A 138 -5.96 1.73 29.45
C HIS A 138 -5.82 0.27 29.90
N ARG A 139 -5.20 -0.61 29.09
CA ARG A 139 -5.16 -2.06 29.37
C ARG A 139 -4.16 -2.85 28.53
N LEU A 140 -3.87 -4.08 28.95
CA LEU A 140 -3.16 -5.04 28.11
C LEU A 140 -4.11 -5.73 27.12
N ILE A 141 -3.68 -5.78 25.86
CA ILE A 141 -4.33 -6.54 24.78
C ILE A 141 -3.30 -7.50 24.22
N TRP A 142 -3.69 -8.73 23.92
CA TRP A 142 -2.82 -9.68 23.24
C TRP A 142 -3.53 -10.36 22.10
N GLU A 143 -2.76 -10.65 21.06
CA GLU A 143 -3.26 -11.24 19.84
C GLU A 143 -2.31 -12.28 19.28
N CYS A 144 -2.88 -13.32 18.68
CA CYS A 144 -2.19 -14.28 17.84
C CYS A 144 -3.04 -14.60 16.60
N GLY A 145 -2.59 -15.56 15.78
CA GLY A 145 -3.34 -16.00 14.60
C GLY A 145 -4.74 -16.58 14.90
N SER A 146 -5.04 -16.95 16.15
CA SER A 146 -6.30 -17.60 16.53
C SER A 146 -7.18 -16.79 17.48
N LEU A 147 -6.61 -15.96 18.36
CA LEU A 147 -7.32 -15.23 19.41
C LEU A 147 -6.78 -13.81 19.53
N GLY A 148 -7.69 -12.84 19.67
CA GLY A 148 -7.39 -11.52 20.23
C GLY A 148 -8.20 -11.36 21.50
N ALA A 149 -7.54 -11.04 22.61
CA ALA A 149 -8.10 -10.98 23.96
C ALA A 149 -7.49 -9.81 24.75
N SER A 150 -8.05 -9.51 25.92
CA SER A 150 -7.54 -8.46 26.82
C SER A 150 -7.51 -8.94 28.26
N GLU A 151 -6.85 -8.18 29.13
CA GLU A 151 -6.77 -8.48 30.57
C GLU A 151 -8.13 -8.69 31.23
N LYS A 152 -9.17 -8.03 30.73
CA LYS A 152 -10.54 -8.10 31.24
C LYS A 152 -11.27 -9.37 30.81
N ALA A 153 -11.04 -9.80 29.57
CA ALA A 153 -11.70 -10.95 28.97
C ALA A 153 -10.62 -11.87 28.35
N PRO A 154 -9.83 -12.55 29.20
CA PRO A 154 -8.57 -13.17 28.76
C PRO A 154 -8.75 -14.37 27.82
N ASN A 155 -9.95 -14.96 27.81
CA ASN A 155 -10.29 -16.12 27.00
C ASN A 155 -11.40 -15.81 25.98
N GLU A 156 -11.86 -14.56 25.91
CA GLU A 156 -12.95 -14.18 25.01
C GLU A 156 -12.40 -13.53 23.76
N MET A 157 -12.95 -13.89 22.62
CA MET A 157 -12.59 -13.27 21.35
C MET A 157 -13.11 -11.84 21.34
N LEU A 158 -12.20 -10.87 21.33
CA LEU A 158 -12.57 -9.49 21.06
C LEU A 158 -13.18 -9.39 19.66
N LEU A 159 -14.41 -8.88 19.57
CA LEU A 159 -15.03 -8.59 18.27
C LEU A 159 -14.15 -7.56 17.56
N GLY A 160 -13.59 -7.96 16.41
CA GLY A 160 -12.80 -7.07 15.57
C GLY A 160 -11.35 -6.82 16.00
N SER A 161 -10.69 -7.75 16.70
CA SER A 161 -9.24 -7.78 16.97
C SER A 161 -8.38 -6.88 16.01
N PRO A 162 -7.52 -5.97 16.53
CA PRO A 162 -6.63 -5.12 15.72
C PRO A 162 -5.96 -5.83 14.53
N ARG A 163 -5.45 -7.05 14.73
CA ARG A 163 -4.92 -7.89 13.64
C ARG A 163 -5.98 -8.38 12.65
N LYS A 164 -7.16 -8.82 13.10
CA LYS A 164 -8.22 -9.34 12.22
C LYS A 164 -8.85 -8.26 11.32
N ARG A 165 -8.86 -7.00 11.76
CA ARG A 165 -9.37 -5.87 10.95
C ARG A 165 -8.41 -5.45 9.84
N ARG A 166 -7.09 -5.46 10.09
CA ARG A 166 -6.10 -5.04 9.09
C ARG A 166 -5.89 -5.98 7.91
N TRP A 167 -6.33 -7.23 8.04
CA TRP A 167 -6.38 -8.20 6.94
C TRP A 167 -7.70 -8.15 6.13
N PHE A 168 -8.55 -7.15 6.39
CA PHE A 168 -9.85 -6.91 5.72
C PHE A 168 -10.81 -8.12 5.76
N GLY A 169 -11.00 -8.73 6.94
CA GLY A 169 -12.08 -9.71 7.17
C GLY A 169 -11.69 -11.04 7.83
N GLY A 170 -10.43 -11.25 8.24
CA GLY A 170 -10.02 -12.48 8.95
C GLY A 170 -8.55 -12.85 8.80
N PRO A 171 -8.06 -13.92 9.45
CA PRO A 171 -6.63 -14.26 9.64
C PRO A 171 -5.95 -14.87 8.39
N ALA A 172 -6.24 -14.31 7.21
CA ALA A 172 -6.14 -15.01 5.93
C ALA A 172 -4.77 -15.08 5.23
N LEU A 173 -3.63 -14.75 5.86
CA LEU A 173 -2.33 -15.27 5.37
C LEU A 173 -1.78 -16.46 6.18
N LEU A 174 -2.32 -16.73 7.38
CA LEU A 174 -1.87 -17.85 8.21
C LEU A 174 -2.95 -18.91 8.42
N THR A 175 -4.23 -18.55 8.36
CA THR A 175 -5.32 -19.52 8.31
C THR A 175 -5.88 -19.57 6.90
N ARG A 176 -5.64 -20.71 6.26
CA ARG A 176 -6.06 -21.15 4.92
C ARG A 176 -7.58 -21.25 4.74
N THR A 177 -8.35 -20.25 5.17
CA THR A 177 -9.78 -20.14 4.85
C THR A 177 -9.90 -19.35 3.56
N VAL A 178 -9.38 -19.96 2.48
CA VAL A 178 -9.72 -19.56 1.11
C VAL A 178 -11.21 -19.83 0.98
N ASN A 179 -11.98 -18.82 0.58
CA ASN A 179 -13.34 -19.05 0.11
C ASN A 179 -13.21 -20.02 -1.08
N GLU A 180 -13.73 -21.25 -0.99
CA GLU A 180 -13.44 -22.37 -1.92
C GLU A 180 -13.72 -22.07 -3.41
N GLN A 181 -14.32 -20.92 -3.70
CA GLN A 181 -14.72 -20.45 -5.03
C GLN A 181 -13.70 -19.54 -5.73
N GLU A 182 -12.76 -18.88 -5.02
CA GLU A 182 -11.74 -18.03 -5.66
C GLU A 182 -10.47 -18.82 -5.99
N HIS A 183 -9.87 -18.61 -7.18
CA HIS A 183 -8.57 -19.20 -7.49
C HIS A 183 -7.54 -18.79 -6.43
N PRO A 184 -6.69 -19.71 -5.91
CA PRO A 184 -5.77 -19.45 -4.80
C PRO A 184 -4.72 -18.35 -5.00
N ASP A 185 -4.62 -17.75 -6.18
CA ASP A 185 -3.66 -16.67 -6.44
C ASP A 185 -4.33 -15.28 -6.45
N TYR A 186 -5.65 -15.17 -6.73
CA TYR A 186 -6.33 -13.86 -6.80
C TYR A 186 -6.48 -13.19 -5.43
N TRP A 187 -6.77 -13.98 -4.40
CA TRP A 187 -6.87 -13.46 -3.04
C TRP A 187 -5.53 -12.88 -2.56
N LEU A 188 -4.40 -13.42 -3.01
CA LEU A 188 -3.06 -12.91 -2.69
C LEU A 188 -2.81 -11.52 -3.30
N TYR A 189 -3.24 -11.28 -4.55
CA TYR A 189 -3.15 -9.96 -5.16
C TYR A 189 -3.98 -8.91 -4.40
N ARG A 190 -5.22 -9.27 -4.02
CA ARG A 190 -6.09 -8.41 -3.20
C ARG A 190 -5.45 -8.11 -1.85
N ILE A 191 -4.95 -9.12 -1.16
CA ILE A 191 -4.26 -8.96 0.12
C ILE A 191 -3.03 -8.06 -0.01
N TRP A 192 -2.22 -8.28 -1.04
CA TRP A 192 -1.04 -7.47 -1.27
C TRP A 192 -1.41 -6.00 -1.46
N MET A 193 -2.38 -5.69 -2.32
CA MET A 193 -2.78 -4.30 -2.56
C MET A 193 -3.48 -3.66 -1.36
N ASN A 194 -4.19 -4.43 -0.56
CA ASN A 194 -4.73 -3.99 0.73
C ASN A 194 -3.62 -3.66 1.73
N THR A 195 -2.59 -4.51 1.79
CA THR A 195 -1.40 -4.29 2.63
C THR A 195 -0.66 -3.03 2.20
N VAL A 196 -0.47 -2.84 0.88
CA VAL A 196 0.13 -1.62 0.33
C VAL A 196 -0.75 -0.40 0.63
N ASN A 197 -2.08 -0.49 0.56
CA ASN A 197 -2.98 0.61 0.93
C ASN A 197 -2.81 1.04 2.39
N ASP A 198 -2.79 0.09 3.34
CA ASP A 198 -2.55 0.38 4.76
C ASP A 198 -1.14 0.95 4.98
N TYR A 199 -0.12 0.32 4.39
CA TYR A 199 1.27 0.74 4.51
C TYR A 199 1.54 2.15 3.97
N THR A 200 1.02 2.47 2.78
CA THR A 200 1.24 3.79 2.16
C THR A 200 0.47 4.91 2.85
N GLY A 201 -0.55 4.58 3.66
CA GLY A 201 -1.26 5.53 4.52
C GLY A 201 -0.55 5.90 5.82
N ARG A 202 0.62 5.31 6.08
CA ARG A 202 1.40 5.53 7.30
C ARG A 202 2.67 6.34 7.01
N ASN A 203 3.23 6.91 8.07
CA ASN A 203 4.41 7.76 8.04
C ASN A 203 5.69 6.95 7.90
N LEU A 204 6.51 7.30 6.92
CA LEU A 204 7.84 6.76 6.71
C LEU A 204 8.87 7.87 6.87
N THR A 205 9.80 7.72 7.82
CA THR A 205 10.80 8.75 8.13
C THR A 205 11.83 8.92 7.01
N ARG A 206 12.26 7.82 6.40
CA ARG A 206 13.23 7.79 5.31
C ARG A 206 12.53 7.38 4.03
N SER A 207 12.39 8.30 3.09
CA SER A 207 11.67 8.04 1.83
C SER A 207 12.25 6.84 1.09
N GLU A 208 13.57 6.66 1.09
CA GLU A 208 14.30 5.58 0.40
C GLU A 208 13.93 4.18 0.89
N ASP A 209 13.48 4.03 2.15
CA ASP A 209 13.16 2.74 2.75
C ASP A 209 11.86 2.12 2.21
N LYS A 210 11.17 2.80 1.29
CA LYS A 210 9.77 2.49 0.99
C LYS A 210 9.48 1.07 0.53
N LEU A 211 10.41 0.42 -0.17
CA LEU A 211 10.29 -0.98 -0.56
C LEU A 211 10.79 -1.93 0.54
N VAL A 212 11.91 -1.60 1.17
CA VAL A 212 12.54 -2.41 2.23
C VAL A 212 11.62 -2.54 3.44
N ALA A 213 10.93 -1.46 3.83
CA ALA A 213 10.03 -1.42 4.98
C ALA A 213 8.77 -2.29 4.86
N ILE A 214 8.49 -2.85 3.68
CA ILE A 214 7.42 -3.83 3.44
C ILE A 214 7.95 -5.15 2.85
N SER A 215 9.26 -5.27 2.62
CA SER A 215 9.89 -6.40 1.92
C SER A 215 9.63 -7.76 2.58
N GLY A 216 9.61 -7.82 3.92
CA GLY A 216 9.30 -9.05 4.65
C GLY A 216 7.89 -9.58 4.34
N LEU A 217 6.91 -8.69 4.17
CA LEU A 217 5.55 -9.06 3.76
C LEU A 217 5.49 -9.47 2.28
N ALA A 218 6.25 -8.78 1.42
CA ALA A 218 6.38 -9.16 0.02
C ALA A 218 6.95 -10.58 -0.13
N LYS A 219 8.00 -10.92 0.63
CA LYS A 219 8.58 -12.27 0.71
C LYS A 219 7.54 -13.31 1.14
N GLN A 220 6.73 -13.01 2.16
CA GLN A 220 5.67 -13.93 2.60
C GLN A 220 4.61 -14.16 1.53
N VAL A 221 4.11 -13.10 0.88
CA VAL A 221 3.15 -13.23 -0.23
C VAL A 221 3.76 -14.04 -1.38
N HIS A 222 5.02 -13.75 -1.75
CA HIS A 222 5.74 -14.49 -2.79
C HIS A 222 5.78 -15.99 -2.52
N THR A 223 6.10 -16.40 -1.28
CA THR A 223 6.14 -17.82 -0.88
C THR A 223 4.76 -18.46 -0.75
N SER A 224 3.69 -17.67 -0.73
CA SER A 224 2.31 -18.16 -0.56
C SER A 224 1.60 -18.47 -1.88
N PHE A 225 2.12 -18.00 -3.02
CA PHE A 225 1.55 -18.30 -4.32
C PHE A 225 1.60 -19.80 -4.62
N ALA A 226 0.50 -20.35 -5.13
CA ALA A 226 0.47 -21.73 -5.57
C ALA A 226 1.29 -21.91 -6.86
N ILE A 227 1.21 -20.93 -7.76
CA ILE A 227 2.05 -20.81 -8.95
C ILE A 227 2.95 -19.58 -8.75
N PRO A 228 4.28 -19.75 -8.62
CA PRO A 228 5.19 -18.64 -8.35
C PRO A 228 4.97 -17.46 -9.31
N ASP A 229 4.86 -16.26 -8.74
CA ASP A 229 4.85 -15.00 -9.48
C ASP A 229 6.10 -14.18 -9.14
N GLU A 230 6.56 -13.40 -10.10
CA GLU A 230 7.75 -12.57 -9.99
C GLU A 230 7.40 -11.22 -9.37
N TYR A 231 8.14 -10.83 -8.33
CA TYR A 231 8.02 -9.52 -7.71
C TYR A 231 8.75 -8.48 -8.55
N VAL A 232 8.07 -7.40 -8.91
CA VAL A 232 8.59 -6.32 -9.75
C VAL A 232 8.30 -4.96 -9.11
N VAL A 233 9.26 -4.48 -8.31
CA VAL A 233 9.28 -3.14 -7.69
C VAL A 233 7.94 -2.76 -7.03
N GLY A 234 7.46 -3.60 -6.10
CA GLY A 234 6.19 -3.37 -5.40
C GLY A 234 4.97 -4.01 -6.07
N LEU A 235 5.09 -4.58 -7.26
CA LEU A 235 3.99 -5.17 -8.02
C LEU A 235 4.28 -6.66 -8.32
N TRP A 236 3.28 -7.36 -8.87
CA TRP A 236 3.40 -8.77 -9.27
C TRP A 236 3.27 -8.90 -10.79
N LYS A 237 4.17 -9.64 -11.42
CA LYS A 237 4.34 -9.64 -12.88
C LYS A 237 3.16 -10.24 -13.63
N ARG A 238 2.57 -11.35 -13.17
CA ARG A 238 1.41 -11.97 -13.84
C ARG A 238 0.19 -11.07 -13.84
N ASN A 239 0.04 -10.22 -12.82
CA ASN A 239 -1.06 -9.27 -12.71
C ASN A 239 -0.64 -7.80 -12.88
N LEU A 240 0.50 -7.58 -13.55
CA LEU A 240 1.14 -6.27 -13.62
C LEU A 240 0.24 -5.20 -14.21
N LEU A 241 -0.53 -5.55 -15.25
CA LEU A 241 -1.38 -4.58 -15.92
C LEU A 241 -2.41 -3.96 -14.96
N LEU A 242 -3.05 -4.79 -14.14
CA LEU A 242 -4.02 -4.36 -13.13
C LEU A 242 -3.33 -3.72 -11.93
N HIS A 243 -2.17 -4.23 -11.52
CA HIS A 243 -1.41 -3.68 -10.40
C HIS A 243 -0.89 -2.27 -10.68
N MET A 244 -0.57 -1.97 -11.93
CA MET A 244 -0.26 -0.62 -12.40
C MET A 244 -1.47 0.32 -12.41
N GLN A 245 -2.69 -0.12 -12.08
CA GLN A 245 -3.86 0.76 -11.99
C GLN A 245 -4.10 1.36 -10.60
N TRP A 246 -3.07 1.37 -9.75
CA TRP A 246 -3.14 2.08 -8.47
C TRP A 246 -3.49 3.56 -8.66
N ARG A 247 -4.20 4.14 -7.70
CA ARG A 247 -4.64 5.54 -7.63
C ARG A 247 -4.37 6.11 -6.25
N LEU A 248 -4.32 7.43 -6.12
CA LEU A 248 -4.18 8.09 -4.81
C LEU A 248 -5.54 8.36 -4.18
N ARG A 249 -5.66 8.11 -2.87
CA ARG A 249 -6.83 8.57 -2.11
C ARG A 249 -6.82 10.11 -2.05
N TYR A 250 -7.97 10.72 -2.31
CA TYR A 250 -8.16 12.17 -2.28
C TYR A 250 -7.82 12.78 -0.90
N GLY A 251 -7.39 14.04 -0.89
CA GLY A 251 -7.30 14.86 0.33
C GLY A 251 -5.90 15.00 0.96
N HIS A 252 -4.87 14.37 0.39
CA HIS A 252 -3.49 14.50 0.88
C HIS A 252 -2.57 15.16 -0.16
N GLN A 253 -1.62 15.98 0.31
CA GLN A 253 -0.53 16.45 -0.54
C GLN A 253 0.35 15.26 -0.91
N THR A 254 0.54 15.06 -2.21
CA THR A 254 1.29 13.93 -2.74
C THR A 254 2.47 14.44 -3.57
N ILE A 255 3.60 13.76 -3.41
CA ILE A 255 4.89 14.21 -3.93
C ILE A 255 5.59 13.00 -4.56
N ARG A 256 6.24 13.23 -5.71
CA ARG A 256 7.24 12.32 -6.26
C ARG A 256 8.60 12.69 -5.64
N PRO A 257 9.14 11.90 -4.70
CA PRO A 257 10.35 12.28 -3.98
C PRO A 257 11.56 12.38 -4.92
N LYS A 258 12.49 13.24 -4.54
CA LYS A 258 13.85 13.32 -5.11
C LYS A 258 14.83 13.10 -3.95
N PRO A 259 15.86 12.25 -4.09
CA PRO A 259 16.32 11.54 -5.31
C PRO A 259 15.40 10.40 -5.78
N TYR A 260 15.72 9.79 -6.94
CA TYR A 260 15.00 8.63 -7.48
C TYR A 260 14.93 7.48 -6.47
N ARG A 261 13.76 6.84 -6.40
CA ARG A 261 13.49 5.71 -5.49
C ARG A 261 12.93 4.49 -6.21
N ALA A 262 12.02 4.71 -7.16
CA ALA A 262 11.27 3.69 -7.85
C ALA A 262 10.74 4.26 -9.18
N PRO A 263 10.47 3.42 -10.18
CA PRO A 263 10.01 3.87 -11.49
C PRO A 263 8.58 4.38 -11.43
N SER A 264 8.21 5.30 -12.33
CA SER A 264 6.92 6.01 -12.27
C SER A 264 5.69 5.10 -12.32
N TRP A 265 5.81 3.90 -12.89
CA TRP A 265 4.75 2.91 -12.94
C TRP A 265 4.52 2.16 -11.60
N SER A 266 5.48 2.20 -10.68
CA SER A 266 5.34 1.62 -9.34
C SER A 266 4.67 2.61 -8.38
N TRP A 267 3.80 2.09 -7.50
CA TRP A 267 3.22 2.87 -6.40
C TRP A 267 4.29 3.40 -5.45
N ALA A 268 5.46 2.75 -5.39
CA ALA A 268 6.57 3.19 -4.55
C ALA A 268 7.21 4.48 -5.07
N SER A 269 6.85 4.98 -6.25
CA SER A 269 7.43 6.18 -6.85
C SER A 269 6.84 7.49 -6.32
N VAL A 270 5.79 7.43 -5.49
CA VAL A 270 5.12 8.61 -4.92
C VAL A 270 4.89 8.45 -3.42
N ASP A 271 4.70 9.54 -2.71
CA ASP A 271 4.26 9.57 -1.32
C ASP A 271 2.78 9.98 -1.23
N GLY A 272 1.99 9.14 -0.55
CA GLY A 272 0.54 9.25 -0.46
C GLY A 272 -0.12 7.87 -0.35
N THR A 273 -1.32 7.85 0.24
CA THR A 273 -2.11 6.62 0.41
C THR A 273 -2.63 6.13 -0.93
N ILE A 274 -2.16 4.97 -1.40
CA ILE A 274 -2.59 4.40 -2.68
C ILE A 274 -3.75 3.44 -2.47
N TYR A 275 -4.64 3.31 -3.44
CA TYR A 275 -5.66 2.24 -3.48
C TYR A 275 -5.72 1.63 -4.89
N ASN A 276 -6.29 0.43 -5.01
CA ASN A 276 -6.54 -0.22 -6.31
C ASN A 276 -7.79 -1.10 -6.21
N HIS A 277 -8.84 -0.74 -6.95
CA HIS A 277 -10.10 -1.48 -6.97
C HIS A 277 -10.11 -2.69 -7.91
N ARG A 278 -9.08 -2.87 -8.74
CA ARG A 278 -9.01 -3.90 -9.80
C ARG A 278 -8.18 -5.11 -9.39
N THR A 279 -8.41 -5.61 -8.18
CA THR A 279 -7.58 -6.67 -7.57
C THR A 279 -8.37 -7.95 -7.27
N ASN A 280 -9.68 -7.96 -7.53
CA ASN A 280 -10.53 -9.13 -7.35
C ASN A 280 -10.59 -9.99 -8.63
N GLN A 281 -11.11 -11.21 -8.50
CA GLN A 281 -11.23 -12.15 -9.62
C GLN A 281 -12.10 -11.60 -10.76
N GLU A 282 -13.22 -10.95 -10.43
CA GLU A 282 -14.13 -10.36 -11.42
C GLU A 282 -13.40 -9.35 -12.32
N ALA A 283 -12.56 -8.49 -11.75
CA ALA A 283 -11.76 -7.54 -12.53
C ALA A 283 -10.77 -8.24 -13.45
N VAL A 284 -10.11 -9.31 -13.00
CA VAL A 284 -9.16 -10.05 -13.84
C VAL A 284 -9.86 -10.69 -15.03
N GLU A 285 -11.02 -11.31 -14.81
CA GLU A 285 -11.75 -12.05 -15.83
C GLU A 285 -12.41 -11.13 -16.88
N ASN A 286 -12.74 -9.89 -16.50
CA ASN A 286 -13.42 -8.93 -17.37
C ASN A 286 -12.47 -7.89 -18.00
N CYS A 287 -11.16 -8.03 -17.80
CA CYS A 287 -10.15 -7.14 -18.35
C CYS A 287 -9.37 -7.79 -19.49
N SER A 288 -9.09 -7.01 -20.53
CA SER A 288 -8.26 -7.39 -21.68
C SER A 288 -7.13 -6.39 -21.89
N ALA A 289 -5.92 -6.89 -22.18
CA ALA A 289 -4.75 -6.06 -22.40
C ALA A 289 -4.88 -5.24 -23.71
N MET A 290 -4.55 -3.96 -23.63
CA MET A 290 -4.48 -3.05 -24.80
C MET A 290 -3.02 -2.78 -25.22
N VAL A 291 -2.07 -3.36 -24.50
CA VAL A 291 -0.64 -3.14 -24.61
C VAL A 291 0.12 -4.46 -24.59
N ASP A 292 1.27 -4.50 -25.25
CA ASP A 292 2.23 -5.59 -25.18
C ASP A 292 3.43 -5.15 -24.32
N ILE A 293 3.66 -5.82 -23.19
CA ILE A 293 4.91 -5.64 -22.42
C ILE A 293 6.00 -6.42 -23.14
N LEU A 294 7.00 -5.71 -23.66
CA LEU A 294 8.06 -6.31 -24.47
C LEU A 294 9.27 -6.70 -23.63
N LYS A 295 9.65 -5.85 -22.68
CA LYS A 295 10.82 -6.06 -21.81
C LYS A 295 10.67 -5.27 -20.52
N MET A 296 11.25 -5.79 -19.45
CA MET A 296 11.42 -5.07 -18.20
C MET A 296 12.86 -5.27 -17.74
N ASP A 297 13.56 -4.17 -17.51
CA ASP A 297 14.94 -4.16 -17.02
C ASP A 297 14.94 -3.53 -15.63
N ILE A 298 15.30 -4.29 -14.59
CA ILE A 298 15.38 -3.81 -13.20
C ILE A 298 16.79 -4.00 -12.69
N THR A 299 17.35 -2.95 -12.10
CA THR A 299 18.63 -3.01 -11.40
C THR A 299 18.39 -2.80 -9.90
N HIS A 300 18.58 -3.83 -9.10
CA HIS A 300 18.44 -3.75 -7.64
C HIS A 300 19.65 -3.07 -6.99
N LEU A 301 19.44 -2.46 -5.81
CA LEU A 301 20.53 -1.87 -5.04
C LEU A 301 21.41 -2.96 -4.41
N THR A 302 20.78 -4.02 -3.92
CA THR A 302 21.39 -5.21 -3.30
C THR A 302 20.84 -6.46 -3.98
N ASP A 303 21.24 -7.65 -3.51
CA ASP A 303 20.71 -8.93 -4.01
C ASP A 303 19.25 -9.20 -3.57
N ASP A 304 18.67 -8.35 -2.71
CA ASP A 304 17.28 -8.47 -2.29
C ASP A 304 16.34 -7.88 -3.35
N ILE A 305 15.71 -8.76 -4.14
CA ILE A 305 14.76 -8.38 -5.18
C ILE A 305 13.50 -7.68 -4.64
N PHE A 306 13.23 -7.78 -3.33
CA PHE A 306 12.10 -7.13 -2.67
C PHE A 306 12.45 -5.74 -2.11
N GLY A 307 13.73 -5.35 -2.19
CA GLY A 307 14.26 -4.13 -1.62
C GLY A 307 14.35 -2.97 -2.61
N GLN A 308 15.31 -2.09 -2.36
CA GLN A 308 15.58 -0.88 -3.15
C GLN A 308 16.05 -1.21 -4.58
N VAL A 309 15.75 -0.30 -5.50
CA VAL A 309 16.20 -0.37 -6.90
C VAL A 309 17.01 0.88 -7.26
N LYS A 310 18.03 0.69 -8.09
CA LYS A 310 18.82 1.77 -8.71
C LYS A 310 18.13 2.34 -9.95
N SER A 311 17.48 1.48 -10.72
CA SER A 311 16.73 1.84 -11.92
C SER A 311 15.76 0.72 -12.28
N ALA A 312 14.69 1.07 -12.99
CA ALA A 312 13.76 0.13 -13.56
C ALA A 312 13.08 0.73 -14.79
N GLU A 313 13.09 0.00 -15.90
CA GLU A 313 12.56 0.44 -17.19
C GLU A 313 11.57 -0.58 -17.73
N LEU A 314 10.44 -0.10 -18.25
CA LEU A 314 9.40 -0.92 -18.85
C LEU A 314 9.26 -0.58 -20.34
N LEU A 315 9.74 -1.46 -21.21
CA LEU A 315 9.56 -1.35 -22.66
C LEU A 315 8.19 -1.91 -23.03
N ILE A 316 7.34 -1.04 -23.54
CA ILE A 316 5.93 -1.35 -23.83
C ILE A 316 5.56 -0.93 -25.23
N LYS A 317 4.67 -1.68 -25.87
CA LYS A 317 4.06 -1.35 -27.15
C LYS A 317 2.56 -1.13 -26.93
N GLY A 318 2.05 -0.02 -27.42
CA GLY A 318 0.63 0.34 -27.27
C GLY A 318 0.25 1.55 -28.11
N SER A 319 -1.04 1.85 -28.15
CA SER A 319 -1.54 3.10 -28.72
C SER A 319 -1.13 4.26 -27.83
N LEU A 320 -0.56 5.32 -28.42
CA LEU A 320 -0.16 6.52 -27.67
C LEU A 320 -0.84 7.75 -28.26
N LEU A 321 -1.54 8.49 -27.41
CA LEU A 321 -2.46 9.57 -27.78
C LEU A 321 -1.96 10.87 -27.16
N GLU A 322 -1.62 11.87 -27.96
CA GLU A 322 -1.37 13.22 -27.43
C GLU A 322 -2.68 13.80 -26.86
N ILE A 323 -2.62 14.32 -25.63
CA ILE A 323 -3.77 14.87 -24.91
C ILE A 323 -3.46 16.26 -24.36
N GLU A 324 -4.50 17.04 -24.09
CA GLU A 324 -4.41 18.26 -23.30
C GLU A 324 -5.19 18.12 -22.00
N LEU A 325 -4.67 18.77 -20.95
CA LEU A 325 -5.25 18.75 -19.62
C LEU A 325 -5.86 20.11 -19.28
N GLU A 326 -7.11 20.11 -18.83
CA GLU A 326 -7.76 21.27 -18.25
C GLU A 326 -7.84 21.10 -16.72
N PHE A 327 -7.14 21.97 -15.99
CA PHE A 327 -7.16 21.98 -14.53
C PHE A 327 -8.27 22.91 -14.04
N GLN A 328 -9.28 22.35 -13.35
CA GLN A 328 -10.32 23.14 -12.69
C GLN A 328 -9.80 23.64 -11.33
N ALA A 329 -9.02 24.71 -11.36
CA ALA A 329 -8.47 25.36 -10.18
C ALA A 329 -9.05 26.77 -9.99
N GLN A 330 -9.35 27.17 -8.75
CA GLN A 330 -9.81 28.53 -8.43
C GLN A 330 -8.71 29.58 -8.60
N SER A 331 -7.44 29.15 -8.61
CA SER A 331 -6.27 29.98 -8.95
C SER A 331 -5.17 29.14 -9.61
N ARG A 332 -4.30 29.77 -10.41
CA ARG A 332 -3.21 29.06 -11.12
C ARG A 332 -2.22 28.32 -10.20
N HIS A 333 -2.03 28.84 -8.98
CA HIS A 333 -1.12 28.28 -7.97
C HIS A 333 -1.77 27.19 -7.12
N GLN A 334 -3.09 26.96 -7.23
CA GLN A 334 -3.76 25.93 -6.47
C GLN A 334 -3.33 24.55 -6.97
N LEU A 335 -2.89 23.72 -6.03
CA LEU A 335 -2.60 22.32 -6.29
C LEU A 335 -3.90 21.54 -6.45
N VAL A 336 -3.98 20.74 -7.50
CA VAL A 336 -5.08 19.81 -7.78
C VAL A 336 -4.55 18.39 -7.95
N THR A 337 -5.35 17.42 -7.54
CA THR A 337 -5.08 15.98 -7.73
C THR A 337 -5.94 15.39 -8.84
N THR A 338 -6.78 16.21 -9.48
CA THR A 338 -7.62 15.82 -10.61
C THR A 338 -7.54 16.85 -11.73
N ALA A 339 -7.79 16.38 -12.95
CA ALA A 339 -7.86 17.21 -14.16
C ALA A 339 -8.94 16.66 -15.10
N HIS A 340 -9.33 17.46 -16.09
CA HIS A 340 -10.25 17.04 -17.15
C HIS A 340 -9.50 16.85 -18.45
N LEU A 341 -9.81 15.76 -19.16
CA LEU A 341 -9.25 15.50 -20.49
C LEU A 341 -9.90 16.40 -21.54
N GLN A 342 -9.07 17.09 -22.31
CA GLN A 342 -9.47 17.73 -23.56
C GLN A 342 -8.77 17.05 -24.75
N TRP A 343 -9.57 16.72 -25.77
CA TRP A 343 -9.07 16.15 -27.03
C TRP A 343 -8.85 17.28 -28.04
N ARG A 344 -7.64 17.40 -28.60
CA ARG A 344 -7.36 18.35 -29.69
C ARG A 344 -7.98 17.87 -31.01
N ARG A 345 -8.99 18.57 -31.52
CA ARG A 345 -9.23 18.73 -32.98
C ARG A 345 -10.06 19.96 -33.33
N GLU A 346 -9.79 20.51 -34.52
CA GLU A 346 -10.26 21.82 -35.04
C GLU A 346 -11.78 21.99 -35.19
N THR A 347 -12.58 20.93 -35.09
CA THR A 347 -14.04 21.04 -35.06
C THR A 347 -14.61 19.86 -34.28
N PHE A 348 -15.18 20.14 -33.11
CA PHE A 348 -16.42 19.59 -32.52
C PHE A 348 -16.40 19.64 -30.98
N THR A 349 -17.62 19.81 -30.46
CA THR A 349 -18.09 19.98 -29.08
C THR A 349 -17.40 19.09 -28.04
N LYS A 350 -17.03 19.68 -26.90
CA LYS A 350 -16.51 19.03 -25.68
C LYS A 350 -17.13 17.64 -25.46
N ILE A 351 -16.36 16.58 -25.74
CA ILE A 351 -16.82 15.19 -25.63
C ILE A 351 -16.63 14.75 -24.18
N GLY A 352 -17.60 15.10 -23.32
CA GLY A 352 -17.62 14.68 -21.92
C GLY A 352 -16.54 15.31 -21.03
N GLU A 353 -16.67 15.07 -19.74
CA GLU A 353 -15.69 15.39 -18.70
C GLU A 353 -15.38 14.06 -18.01
N ASP A 354 -14.27 13.42 -18.37
CA ASP A 354 -13.75 12.27 -17.64
C ASP A 354 -12.70 12.79 -16.64
N VAL A 355 -12.91 12.47 -15.36
CA VAL A 355 -12.01 12.88 -14.27
C VAL A 355 -10.74 12.06 -14.33
N ILE A 356 -9.61 12.75 -14.36
CA ILE A 356 -8.28 12.18 -14.25
C ILE A 356 -7.87 12.14 -12.78
N ASP A 357 -7.22 11.05 -12.38
CA ASP A 357 -6.48 10.99 -11.12
C ASP A 357 -5.00 11.19 -11.38
N LEU A 358 -4.41 12.21 -10.76
CA LEU A 358 -2.98 12.49 -10.85
C LEU A 358 -2.21 11.73 -9.77
N ASP A 359 -1.02 11.27 -10.10
CA ASP A 359 -0.13 10.55 -9.18
C ASP A 359 0.55 11.48 -8.15
N PHE A 360 0.48 12.80 -8.36
CA PHE A 360 0.95 13.80 -7.42
C PHE A 360 0.18 15.10 -7.61
N ALA A 361 0.14 15.92 -6.55
CA ALA A 361 -0.49 17.23 -6.58
C ALA A 361 0.27 18.16 -7.57
N THR A 362 -0.44 18.76 -8.54
CA THR A 362 0.14 19.71 -9.49
C THR A 362 -0.66 21.01 -9.54
N SER A 363 0.02 22.11 -9.84
CA SER A 363 -0.60 23.39 -10.20
C SER A 363 -0.64 23.55 -11.72
N ALA A 364 -1.35 24.56 -12.21
CA ALA A 364 -1.35 24.88 -13.64
C ALA A 364 0.06 25.29 -14.14
N ASP A 365 0.85 25.93 -13.28
CA ASP A 365 2.21 26.39 -13.64
C ASP A 365 3.24 25.24 -13.62
N SER A 366 2.96 24.16 -12.89
CA SER A 366 3.80 22.97 -12.82
C SER A 366 3.26 21.80 -13.64
N ALA A 367 2.20 22.03 -14.42
CA ALA A 367 1.55 20.98 -15.18
C ALA A 367 2.47 20.46 -16.30
N PRO A 368 2.43 19.15 -16.57
CA PRO A 368 3.20 18.55 -17.66
C PRO A 368 2.79 19.16 -19.01
N THR A 369 3.76 19.56 -19.82
CA THR A 369 3.52 20.27 -21.09
C THR A 369 3.39 19.34 -22.30
N SER A 370 3.88 18.11 -22.18
CA SER A 370 3.90 17.11 -23.26
C SER A 370 3.29 15.82 -22.71
N THR A 371 1.96 15.75 -22.77
CA THR A 371 1.14 14.73 -22.12
C THR A 371 0.49 13.79 -23.12
N TYR A 372 0.46 12.52 -22.75
CA TYR A 372 -0.07 11.45 -23.56
C TYR A 372 -0.94 10.50 -22.75
N CYS A 373 -1.90 9.89 -23.41
CA CYS A 373 -2.75 8.84 -22.88
C CYS A 373 -2.45 7.53 -23.61
N MET A 374 -2.20 6.47 -22.86
CA MET A 374 -2.05 5.12 -23.38
C MET A 374 -3.17 4.25 -22.82
N PRO A 375 -4.16 3.85 -23.64
CA PRO A 375 -5.12 2.82 -23.26
C PRO A 375 -4.36 1.56 -22.86
N PHE A 376 -4.58 1.11 -21.63
CA PHE A 376 -3.75 0.09 -21.01
C PHE A 376 -4.51 -1.22 -20.82
N ILE A 377 -5.75 -1.11 -20.33
CA ILE A 377 -6.68 -2.21 -20.15
C ILE A 377 -8.04 -1.81 -20.68
N ARG A 378 -8.73 -2.77 -21.28
CA ARG A 378 -10.13 -2.67 -21.65
C ARG A 378 -10.95 -3.54 -20.69
N GLU A 379 -11.91 -2.92 -20.02
CA GLU A 379 -12.76 -3.52 -18.99
C GLU A 379 -14.22 -3.59 -19.47
N LYS A 380 -14.88 -4.73 -19.29
CA LYS A 380 -16.30 -4.92 -19.66
C LYS A 380 -17.00 -5.95 -18.79
N TYR A 381 -17.98 -5.51 -18.00
CA TYR A 381 -18.81 -6.39 -17.15
C TYR A 381 -20.21 -6.54 -17.74
N GLY A 382 -20.57 -7.75 -18.18
CA GLY A 382 -21.92 -8.05 -18.67
C GLY A 382 -22.44 -7.04 -19.70
N GLU A 383 -23.55 -6.36 -19.35
CA GLU A 383 -24.18 -5.32 -20.17
C GLU A 383 -23.70 -3.89 -19.86
N SER A 384 -22.81 -3.70 -18.89
CA SER A 384 -22.26 -2.39 -18.57
C SER A 384 -21.48 -1.80 -19.75
N PRO A 385 -21.43 -0.45 -19.88
CA PRO A 385 -20.56 0.19 -20.84
C PRO A 385 -19.12 -0.29 -20.69
N GLU A 386 -18.48 -0.52 -21.82
CA GLU A 386 -17.03 -0.76 -21.85
C GLU A 386 -16.31 0.44 -21.23
N THR A 387 -15.16 0.18 -20.59
CA THR A 387 -14.28 1.20 -20.02
C THR A 387 -12.85 0.97 -20.51
N LEU A 388 -12.18 2.01 -21.00
CA LEU A 388 -10.74 1.98 -21.27
C LEU A 388 -9.99 2.58 -20.09
N VAL A 389 -9.29 1.74 -19.36
CA VAL A 389 -8.42 2.14 -18.27
C VAL A 389 -7.06 2.51 -18.86
N SER A 390 -6.64 3.75 -18.67
CA SER A 390 -5.50 4.34 -19.37
C SER A 390 -4.47 4.90 -18.40
N LEU A 391 -3.19 4.82 -18.81
CA LEU A 391 -2.10 5.51 -18.13
C LEU A 391 -1.87 6.87 -18.78
N LEU A 392 -1.59 7.86 -17.94
CA LEU A 392 -1.19 9.19 -18.38
C LEU A 392 0.32 9.34 -18.25
N LEU A 393 0.94 9.74 -19.35
CA LEU A 393 2.38 9.72 -19.55
C LEU A 393 2.89 11.09 -19.95
N GLU A 394 3.94 11.55 -19.30
CA GLU A 394 4.69 12.75 -19.65
C GLU A 394 6.01 12.33 -20.29
N ARG A 395 6.42 13.01 -21.35
CA ARG A 395 7.70 12.75 -21.98
C ARG A 395 8.86 13.20 -21.10
N VAL A 396 9.90 12.36 -20.98
CA VAL A 396 11.14 12.74 -20.29
C VAL A 396 11.97 13.66 -21.19
N PRO A 397 12.27 14.91 -20.78
CA PRO A 397 13.03 15.84 -21.60
C PRO A 397 14.41 15.28 -21.99
N GLY A 398 14.78 15.43 -23.26
CA GLY A 398 16.09 15.00 -23.78
C GLY A 398 16.28 13.49 -23.95
N SER A 399 15.24 12.67 -23.68
CA SER A 399 15.32 11.21 -23.76
C SER A 399 14.29 10.66 -24.76
N PRO A 400 14.70 10.32 -26.00
CA PRO A 400 13.78 9.87 -27.04
C PRO A 400 12.99 8.62 -26.64
N GLY A 401 11.67 8.65 -26.82
CA GLY A 401 10.79 7.53 -26.51
C GLY A 401 10.69 7.14 -25.03
N MET A 402 11.22 7.96 -24.10
CA MET A 402 11.12 7.73 -22.66
C MET A 402 10.02 8.59 -22.04
N TYR A 403 9.25 7.97 -21.15
CA TYR A 403 8.07 8.54 -20.53
C TYR A 403 8.03 8.26 -19.03
N GLN A 404 7.41 9.15 -18.28
CA GLN A 404 7.04 8.95 -16.89
C GLN A 404 5.54 8.98 -16.74
N ARG A 405 4.99 8.04 -15.98
CA ARG A 405 3.60 8.08 -15.55
C ARG A 405 3.40 9.25 -14.57
N PHE A 406 2.32 10.00 -14.79
CA PHE A 406 1.89 11.06 -13.88
C PHE A 406 0.42 10.94 -13.45
N GLY A 407 -0.30 9.92 -13.90
CA GLY A 407 -1.68 9.68 -13.51
C GLY A 407 -2.32 8.51 -14.26
N GLY A 408 -3.62 8.37 -14.06
CA GLY A 408 -4.46 7.43 -14.81
C GLY A 408 -5.88 7.95 -14.95
N CYS A 409 -6.62 7.39 -15.91
CA CYS A 409 -8.02 7.72 -16.11
C CYS A 409 -8.81 6.52 -16.63
N ASP A 410 -10.11 6.55 -16.39
CA ASP A 410 -11.05 5.52 -16.79
C ASP A 410 -12.02 6.13 -17.82
N LEU A 411 -11.82 5.80 -19.10
CA LEU A 411 -12.57 6.39 -20.21
C LEU A 411 -13.79 5.52 -20.52
N VAL A 412 -14.97 5.99 -20.15
CA VAL A 412 -16.25 5.30 -20.44
C VAL A 412 -16.90 5.88 -21.69
N ARG A 413 -16.80 7.21 -21.86
CA ARG A 413 -17.37 7.93 -23.00
C ARG A 413 -16.32 8.11 -24.08
N GLY A 414 -16.74 8.11 -25.34
CA GLY A 414 -15.81 8.35 -26.44
C GLY A 414 -14.91 7.16 -26.81
N ILE A 415 -15.11 5.96 -26.25
CA ILE A 415 -14.33 4.75 -26.60
C ILE A 415 -14.30 4.49 -28.11
N ARG A 416 -15.43 4.63 -28.81
CA ARG A 416 -15.47 4.50 -30.28
C ARG A 416 -14.64 5.56 -30.98
N HIS A 417 -14.49 6.74 -30.40
CA HIS A 417 -13.57 7.75 -30.91
C HIS A 417 -12.12 7.35 -30.61
N VAL A 418 -11.79 6.96 -29.38
CA VAL A 418 -10.44 6.52 -28.99
C VAL A 418 -9.97 5.32 -29.82
N LEU A 419 -10.81 4.30 -29.97
CA LEU A 419 -10.52 3.07 -30.74
C LEU A 419 -10.70 3.25 -32.26
N GLY A 420 -11.61 4.12 -32.69
CA GLY A 420 -11.96 4.33 -34.11
C GLY A 420 -11.19 5.47 -34.80
N MET A 421 -10.36 6.21 -34.07
CA MET A 421 -9.53 7.28 -34.63
C MET A 421 -8.37 6.71 -35.46
N ALA A 422 -8.68 6.30 -36.69
CA ALA A 422 -7.71 5.95 -37.74
C ALA A 422 -6.83 7.14 -38.22
N ARG A 423 -6.73 8.23 -37.46
CA ARG A 423 -6.08 9.49 -37.87
C ARG A 423 -5.46 10.22 -36.67
N PHE A 424 -4.63 9.56 -35.89
CA PHE A 424 -3.75 10.25 -34.96
C PHE A 424 -2.77 11.14 -35.73
N ARG A 425 -2.36 12.25 -35.11
CA ARG A 425 -1.13 12.94 -35.52
C ARG A 425 -0.02 11.90 -35.42
N GLU A 426 0.73 11.68 -36.50
CA GLU A 426 1.94 10.87 -36.39
C GLU A 426 2.90 11.56 -35.43
N LEU A 427 3.32 10.81 -34.40
CA LEU A 427 4.32 11.29 -33.48
C LEU A 427 5.63 11.49 -34.24
N SER A 428 6.40 12.49 -33.84
CA SER A 428 7.75 12.73 -34.30
C SER A 428 8.69 11.60 -33.86
N LYS A 429 9.79 11.41 -34.60
CA LYS A 429 10.72 10.27 -34.40
C LYS A 429 11.37 10.24 -33.01
N ASP A 430 11.41 11.37 -32.32
CA ASP A 430 11.97 11.51 -30.97
C ASP A 430 10.96 11.19 -29.86
N GLU A 431 9.70 10.91 -30.18
CA GLU A 431 8.64 10.54 -29.24
C GLU A 431 8.50 9.01 -29.07
N TYR A 432 9.18 8.19 -29.87
CA TYR A 432 9.09 6.74 -29.75
C TYR A 432 10.40 6.05 -30.06
N ILE A 433 10.53 4.80 -29.63
CA ILE A 433 11.64 3.91 -30.01
C ILE A 433 11.34 3.26 -31.36
N LYS A 434 10.10 2.81 -31.56
CA LYS A 434 9.65 2.19 -32.80
C LYS A 434 8.19 2.49 -33.09
N SER A 435 7.89 2.89 -34.33
CA SER A 435 6.51 2.96 -34.83
C SER A 435 6.12 1.63 -35.48
N HIS A 436 4.89 1.19 -35.25
CA HIS A 436 4.30 0.00 -35.87
C HIS A 436 3.12 0.35 -36.80
N GLY A 437 2.92 1.64 -37.09
CA GLY A 437 1.76 2.13 -37.82
C GLY A 437 0.48 2.16 -36.97
N ASN A 438 -0.59 2.77 -37.49
CA ASN A 438 -1.91 2.86 -36.85
C ASN A 438 -1.89 3.45 -35.42
N GLY A 439 -0.94 4.36 -35.13
CA GLY A 439 -0.81 4.98 -33.80
C GLY A 439 -0.21 4.07 -32.73
N MET A 440 0.29 2.89 -33.09
CA MET A 440 0.98 1.97 -32.19
C MET A 440 2.48 2.27 -32.13
N TYR A 441 2.98 2.50 -30.93
CA TYR A 441 4.38 2.86 -30.70
C TYR A 441 4.99 1.98 -29.61
N THR A 442 6.28 1.73 -29.72
CA THR A 442 7.11 1.22 -28.63
C THR A 442 7.76 2.39 -27.91
N ILE A 443 7.59 2.43 -26.60
CA ILE A 443 8.15 3.45 -25.69
C ILE A 443 8.73 2.76 -24.45
N VAL A 444 9.51 3.50 -23.67
CA VAL A 444 9.98 3.08 -22.33
C VAL A 444 9.28 3.93 -21.28
N ILE A 445 8.72 3.28 -20.26
CA ILE A 445 8.23 3.95 -19.05
C ILE A 445 9.29 3.77 -17.95
N VAL A 446 9.80 4.87 -17.42
CA VAL A 446 10.88 4.93 -16.40
C VAL A 446 10.41 5.33 -15.02
#